data_AF-A0A397TDH8-F1
#
_entry.id   AF-A0A397TDH8-F1
#
_cell.length_a   1.000
_cell.length_b   1.000
_cell.length_c   1.000
_cell.angle_alpha   90.00
_cell.angle_beta   90.00
_cell.angle_gamma   90.00
#
_symmetry.space_group_name_H-M   'P 1'
#
loop_
_entity.id
_entity.type
_entity.pdbx_description
1 polymer ?
#
loop_
_entity_poly.entity_id
_entity_poly.type
_entity_poly.pdbx_seq_one_letter_code
_entity_poly.pdbx_strand_id
1 'polypeptide(L)'
;MIDNNKLLPKLSQNLLDILNDDDEYYDITIEVGNDPYAKIFRAHIAILYYRSPYLRRILSTNKKKNDGTLTHIKLPNISPEIFQIILRYIYDGRLSLKEYDTSEIFKILVVASELGLQELITCLQTYLIKNKAGWMEQNFDLIYQTSFESGTFLKLQKYCTDLIFKEPNKIFKSPKFSSIPEKLLISIIQNENLQMSEIQVWEHVLKWGIAQNPELPSDVTNYLDDDFNDLKNTLQHCIPFIMFYNLTSKEFMDKVLPYEQILPKELYKDLLKTFLNLLDPNSKPIDQSKPRITNKRNSLRTVDSKIYGKQQVAFSSERSETKNSRKANSSKGDSSEALESLKLIIDTLKKVPDVPLKPSNVEEASKTNDNLKKRPKKPRKKNNYTYDK
;
A
#
# COMPACT_ATOMS: atom_id res chain seq x y z
N MET A 1 -30.13 -6.26 34.73
CA MET A 1 -29.57 -5.12 33.96
C MET A 1 -30.59 -4.73 32.91
N ILE A 2 -30.94 -3.45 32.83
CA ILE A 2 -31.73 -2.93 31.70
C ILE A 2 -30.89 -3.17 30.43
N ASP A 3 -31.51 -3.61 29.35
CA ASP A 3 -30.86 -3.72 28.05
C ASP A 3 -30.57 -2.31 27.53
N ASN A 4 -29.41 -1.78 27.94
CA ASN A 4 -28.98 -0.41 27.66
C ASN A 4 -28.91 -0.11 26.15
N ASN A 5 -28.84 -1.15 25.30
CA ASN A 5 -28.85 -0.99 23.85
C ASN A 5 -30.19 -0.45 23.33
N LYS A 6 -31.29 -0.55 24.09
CA LYS A 6 -32.59 0.02 23.71
C LYS A 6 -32.70 1.52 23.94
N LEU A 7 -31.87 2.10 24.82
CA LEU A 7 -31.92 3.53 25.17
C LEU A 7 -31.04 4.39 24.25
N LEU A 8 -29.90 3.85 23.80
CA LEU A 8 -28.95 4.55 22.92
C LEU A 8 -29.57 5.07 21.60
N PRO A 9 -30.48 4.35 20.92
CA PRO A 9 -31.15 4.87 19.73
C PRO A 9 -31.92 6.16 19.96
N LYS A 10 -32.60 6.30 21.11
CA LYS A 10 -33.36 7.52 21.42
C LYS A 10 -32.42 8.69 21.69
N LEU A 11 -31.34 8.48 22.43
CA LEU A 11 -30.31 9.49 22.66
C LEU A 11 -29.66 9.95 21.35
N SER A 12 -29.26 8.99 20.50
CA SER A 12 -28.68 9.23 19.16
C SER A 12 -29.63 10.07 18.29
N GLN A 13 -30.92 9.74 18.27
CA GLN A 13 -31.93 10.54 17.58
C GLN A 13 -32.05 11.94 18.16
N ASN A 14 -32.08 12.09 19.50
CA ASN A 14 -32.18 13.41 20.12
C ASN A 14 -30.99 14.32 19.83
N LEU A 15 -29.77 13.78 19.73
CA LEU A 15 -28.61 14.56 19.27
C LEU A 15 -28.77 14.98 17.81
N LEU A 16 -29.27 14.09 16.95
CA LEU A 16 -29.54 14.43 15.55
C LEU A 16 -30.64 15.48 15.41
N ASP A 17 -31.69 15.43 16.24
CA ASP A 17 -32.76 16.42 16.26
C ASP A 17 -32.18 17.83 16.56
N ILE A 18 -31.26 17.93 17.53
CA ILE A 18 -30.53 19.17 17.85
C ILE A 18 -29.70 19.70 16.66
N LEU A 19 -29.18 18.83 15.78
CA LEU A 19 -28.47 19.27 14.58
C LEU A 19 -29.41 19.88 13.53
N ASN A 20 -30.66 19.41 13.46
CA ASN A 20 -31.65 19.84 12.45
C ASN A 20 -32.55 20.98 12.96
N ASP A 21 -32.46 21.34 14.23
CA ASP A 21 -33.20 22.46 14.80
C ASP A 21 -32.49 23.76 14.41
N ASP A 22 -32.92 24.34 13.28
CA ASP A 22 -32.10 25.29 12.53
C ASP A 22 -31.87 26.62 13.27
N ASP A 23 -32.65 26.99 14.29
CA ASP A 23 -32.65 28.36 14.84
C ASP A 23 -32.35 28.49 16.35
N GLU A 24 -32.06 27.40 17.08
CA GLU A 24 -31.76 27.49 18.52
C GLU A 24 -30.43 26.80 18.92
N TYR A 25 -29.64 27.49 19.76
CA TYR A 25 -28.46 26.97 20.50
C TYR A 25 -27.18 26.55 19.74
N TYR A 26 -27.07 26.72 18.42
CA TYR A 26 -25.78 26.55 17.75
C TYR A 26 -24.75 27.59 18.23
N ASP A 27 -23.50 27.16 18.42
CA ASP A 27 -22.40 27.99 18.92
C ASP A 27 -21.20 28.06 17.94
N ILE A 28 -21.36 27.46 16.75
CA ILE A 28 -20.38 27.51 15.66
C ILE A 28 -21.03 27.46 14.28
N THR A 29 -20.41 28.16 13.33
CA THR A 29 -20.64 28.03 11.88
C THR A 29 -19.41 27.45 11.18
N ILE A 30 -19.65 26.57 10.21
CA ILE A 30 -18.62 25.88 9.43
C ILE A 30 -18.90 26.13 7.95
N GLU A 31 -18.06 26.93 7.30
CA GLU A 31 -18.08 27.12 5.85
C GLU A 31 -17.31 25.98 5.18
N VAL A 32 -17.95 25.21 4.32
CA VAL A 32 -17.40 24.00 3.70
C VAL A 32 -17.47 24.11 2.19
N GLY A 33 -16.42 23.67 1.52
CA GLY A 33 -16.27 23.77 0.07
C GLY A 33 -15.68 25.12 -0.36
N ASN A 34 -15.54 25.29 -1.68
CA ASN A 34 -15.03 26.51 -2.31
C ASN A 34 -16.16 27.24 -3.06
N ASP A 35 -16.03 28.56 -3.16
CA ASP A 35 -16.94 29.39 -3.95
C ASP A 35 -17.00 28.93 -5.42
N PRO A 36 -18.18 28.97 -6.07
CA PRO A 36 -19.47 29.46 -5.58
C PRO A 36 -20.33 28.38 -4.87
N TYR A 37 -19.78 27.19 -4.63
CA TYR A 37 -20.53 26.04 -4.11
C TYR A 37 -20.37 25.82 -2.61
N ALA A 38 -19.72 26.76 -1.91
CA ALA A 38 -19.55 26.68 -0.47
C ALA A 38 -20.91 26.69 0.25
N LYS A 39 -21.04 25.88 1.30
CA LYS A 39 -22.22 25.86 2.18
C LYS A 39 -21.82 26.12 3.61
N ILE A 40 -22.69 26.82 4.34
CA ILE A 40 -22.52 27.09 5.76
C ILE A 40 -23.34 26.07 6.55
N PHE A 41 -22.68 25.41 7.49
CA PHE A 41 -23.29 24.46 8.43
C PHE A 41 -23.31 25.06 9.83
N ARG A 42 -24.45 24.97 10.52
CA ARG A 42 -24.60 25.30 11.94
C ARG A 42 -24.37 24.03 12.77
N ALA A 43 -23.63 24.14 13.88
CA ALA A 43 -23.28 22.98 14.69
C ALA A 43 -22.95 23.35 16.15
N HIS A 44 -22.54 22.34 16.93
CA HIS A 44 -22.23 22.47 18.36
C HIS A 44 -20.78 22.12 18.67
N ILE A 45 -20.03 23.07 19.24
CA ILE A 45 -18.61 22.97 19.59
C ILE A 45 -18.39 21.75 20.48
N ALA A 46 -19.23 21.53 21.50
CA ALA A 46 -19.09 20.43 22.43
C ALA A 46 -19.04 19.07 21.72
N ILE A 47 -19.97 18.83 20.78
CA ILE A 47 -20.05 17.57 20.04
C ILE A 47 -18.83 17.41 19.12
N LEU A 48 -18.55 18.42 18.29
CA LEU A 48 -17.45 18.40 17.34
C LEU A 48 -16.09 18.20 18.03
N TYR A 49 -15.88 18.88 19.16
CA TYR A 49 -14.66 18.82 19.95
C TYR A 49 -14.36 17.41 20.46
N TYR A 50 -15.38 16.67 20.91
CA TYR A 50 -15.18 15.33 21.44
C TYR A 50 -15.15 14.26 20.36
N ARG A 51 -15.86 14.45 19.25
CA ARG A 51 -16.00 13.44 18.19
C ARG A 51 -14.90 13.52 17.12
N SER A 52 -14.31 14.69 16.86
CA SER A 52 -13.25 14.86 15.85
C SER A 52 -11.96 15.42 16.46
N PRO A 53 -10.86 14.65 16.47
CA PRO A 53 -9.54 15.14 16.88
C PRO A 53 -9.04 16.32 16.02
N TYR A 54 -9.39 16.35 14.74
CA TYR A 54 -9.04 17.46 13.85
C TYR A 54 -9.76 18.74 14.26
N LEU A 55 -11.09 18.69 14.39
CA LEU A 55 -11.89 19.86 14.79
C LEU A 55 -11.51 20.30 16.21
N ARG A 56 -11.24 19.38 17.13
CA ARG A 56 -10.71 19.69 18.47
C ARG A 56 -9.49 20.61 18.41
N ARG A 57 -8.52 20.31 17.53
CA ARG A 57 -7.28 21.12 17.38
C ARG A 57 -7.59 22.53 16.86
N ILE A 58 -8.47 22.65 15.87
CA ILE A 58 -8.89 23.94 15.31
C ILE A 58 -9.61 24.77 16.40
N LEU A 59 -10.60 24.17 17.06
CA LEU A 59 -11.41 24.83 18.08
C LEU A 59 -10.58 25.27 19.28
N SER A 60 -9.60 24.47 19.69
CA SER A 60 -8.69 24.83 20.80
C SER A 60 -7.82 26.04 20.49
N THR A 61 -7.49 26.26 19.21
CA THR A 61 -6.70 27.41 18.77
C THR A 61 -7.54 28.69 18.76
N ASN A 62 -8.83 28.58 18.41
CA ASN A 62 -9.75 29.71 18.34
C ASN A 62 -10.19 30.23 19.72
N LYS A 63 -10.24 29.39 20.77
CA LYS A 63 -10.56 29.81 22.15
C LYS A 63 -9.69 30.96 22.69
N LYS A 64 -8.49 31.17 22.13
CA LYS A 64 -7.58 32.24 22.56
C LYS A 64 -7.99 33.64 22.06
N LYS A 65 -9.02 33.74 21.20
CA LYS A 65 -9.47 34.98 20.56
C LYS A 65 -10.82 35.49 21.07
N ASN A 66 -11.35 34.96 22.18
CA ASN A 66 -12.69 35.23 22.70
C ASN A 66 -13.00 36.74 22.86
N ASP A 67 -13.59 37.33 21.81
CA ASP A 67 -14.07 38.71 21.72
C ASP A 67 -15.61 38.80 21.74
N GLY A 68 -16.29 37.65 21.93
CA GLY A 68 -17.75 37.54 21.90
C GLY A 68 -18.33 37.18 20.52
N THR A 69 -17.50 37.07 19.48
CA THR A 69 -17.94 36.69 18.13
C THR A 69 -18.25 35.18 18.06
N LEU A 70 -19.33 34.82 17.36
CA LEU A 70 -19.66 33.44 17.02
C LEU A 70 -18.46 32.75 16.36
N THR A 71 -18.13 31.53 16.79
CA THR A 71 -16.99 30.80 16.21
C THR A 71 -17.28 30.44 14.76
N HIS A 72 -16.32 30.72 13.87
CA HIS A 72 -16.39 30.42 12.45
C HIS A 72 -15.14 29.64 11.99
N ILE A 73 -15.32 28.54 11.26
CA ILE A 73 -14.22 27.76 10.67
C ILE A 73 -14.48 27.49 9.20
N LYS A 74 -13.40 27.37 8.41
CA LYS A 74 -13.47 27.05 6.98
C LYS A 74 -12.84 25.68 6.68
N LEU A 75 -13.51 24.90 5.83
CA LEU A 75 -13.06 23.58 5.34
C LEU A 75 -13.16 23.54 3.80
N PRO A 76 -12.25 24.22 3.09
CA PRO A 76 -12.36 24.43 1.64
C PRO A 76 -12.19 23.15 0.80
N ASN A 77 -11.44 22.17 1.30
CA ASN A 77 -11.10 20.95 0.55
C ASN A 77 -12.14 19.82 0.69
N ILE A 78 -13.22 20.05 1.43
CA ILE A 78 -14.25 19.05 1.69
C ILE A 78 -15.51 19.43 0.90
N SER A 79 -16.10 18.47 0.19
CA SER A 79 -17.41 18.68 -0.46
C SER A 79 -18.50 18.87 0.60
N PRO A 80 -19.38 19.87 0.46
CA PRO A 80 -20.50 20.08 1.37
C PRO A 80 -21.39 18.83 1.55
N GLU A 81 -21.63 18.09 0.47
CA GLU A 81 -22.47 16.88 0.46
C GLU A 81 -21.84 15.78 1.32
N ILE A 82 -20.54 15.54 1.17
CA ILE A 82 -19.80 14.57 1.98
C ILE A 82 -19.70 15.03 3.43
N PHE A 83 -19.49 16.33 3.66
CA PHE A 83 -19.45 16.87 5.01
C PHE A 83 -20.79 16.72 5.73
N GLN A 84 -21.91 16.93 5.05
CA GLN A 84 -23.24 16.75 5.63
C GLN A 84 -23.44 15.33 6.15
N ILE A 85 -22.99 14.32 5.38
CA ILE A 85 -23.04 12.91 5.78
C ILE A 85 -22.18 12.67 7.03
N ILE A 86 -20.95 13.20 7.05
CA ILE A 86 -20.05 13.04 8.19
C ILE A 86 -20.55 13.81 9.42
N LEU A 87 -21.12 15.00 9.24
CA LEU A 87 -21.67 15.80 10.32
C LEU A 87 -22.81 15.05 11.01
N ARG A 88 -23.71 14.43 10.24
CA ARG A 88 -24.75 13.56 10.80
C ARG A 88 -24.16 12.39 11.60
N TYR A 89 -23.17 11.68 11.02
CA TYR A 89 -22.45 10.59 11.72
C TYR A 89 -21.78 11.05 13.02
N ILE A 90 -21.23 12.26 13.04
CA ILE A 90 -20.61 12.82 14.25
C ILE A 90 -21.62 12.89 15.40
N TYR A 91 -22.88 13.22 15.10
CA TYR A 91 -23.95 13.38 16.09
C TYR A 91 -24.61 12.06 16.48
N ASP A 92 -25.00 11.24 15.51
CA ASP A 92 -25.83 10.07 15.76
C ASP A 92 -25.03 8.74 15.81
N GLY A 93 -23.79 8.74 15.34
CA GLY A 93 -22.91 7.58 15.27
C GLY A 93 -23.30 6.54 14.21
N ARG A 94 -24.22 6.86 13.29
CA ARG A 94 -24.77 5.95 12.30
C ARG A 94 -24.35 6.36 10.90
N LEU A 95 -24.14 5.37 10.03
CA LEU A 95 -23.91 5.60 8.61
C LEU A 95 -24.50 4.44 7.80
N SER A 96 -25.51 4.75 6.99
CA SER A 96 -26.18 3.78 6.12
C SER A 96 -25.44 3.68 4.78
N LEU A 97 -24.54 2.70 4.66
CA LEU A 97 -23.72 2.53 3.45
C LEU A 97 -24.52 2.05 2.21
N LYS A 98 -25.80 1.69 2.38
CA LYS A 98 -26.65 1.25 1.28
C LYS A 98 -27.14 2.40 0.40
N GLU A 99 -27.08 3.62 0.92
CA GLU A 99 -27.59 4.84 0.26
C GLU A 99 -26.56 5.47 -0.68
N TYR A 100 -25.31 5.01 -0.64
CA TYR A 100 -24.19 5.64 -1.35
C TYR A 100 -23.56 4.67 -2.33
N ASP A 101 -23.10 5.20 -3.46
CA ASP A 101 -22.28 4.42 -4.36
C ASP A 101 -20.87 4.16 -3.75
N THR A 102 -20.09 3.29 -4.38
CA THR A 102 -18.78 2.92 -3.81
C THR A 102 -17.75 4.05 -3.89
N SER A 103 -17.86 4.92 -4.89
CA SER A 103 -17.01 6.11 -5.01
C SER A 103 -17.32 7.11 -3.90
N GLU A 104 -18.59 7.35 -3.61
CA GLU A 104 -19.04 8.17 -2.49
C GLU A 104 -18.58 7.61 -1.14
N ILE A 105 -18.73 6.30 -0.91
CA ILE A 105 -18.21 5.64 0.29
C ILE A 105 -16.70 5.86 0.45
N PHE A 106 -15.95 5.78 -0.65
CA PHE A 106 -14.51 6.06 -0.64
C PHE A 106 -14.20 7.54 -0.33
N LYS A 107 -14.96 8.49 -0.89
CA LYS A 107 -14.85 9.92 -0.55
C LYS A 107 -15.15 10.19 0.93
N ILE A 108 -16.19 9.54 1.49
CA ILE A 108 -16.50 9.61 2.92
C ILE A 108 -15.31 9.09 3.74
N LEU A 109 -14.68 7.99 3.34
CA LEU A 109 -13.47 7.46 4.00
C LEU A 109 -12.32 8.47 3.99
N VAL A 110 -12.08 9.14 2.85
CA VAL A 110 -11.03 10.18 2.73
C VAL A 110 -11.29 11.32 3.70
N VAL A 111 -12.49 11.89 3.69
CA VAL A 111 -12.84 13.01 4.58
C VAL A 111 -12.86 12.57 6.05
N ALA A 112 -13.29 11.34 6.36
CA ALA A 112 -13.21 10.79 7.71
C ALA A 112 -11.77 10.74 8.22
N SER A 113 -10.80 10.46 7.34
CA SER A 113 -9.37 10.53 7.66
C SER A 113 -8.90 11.96 7.94
N GLU A 114 -9.27 12.92 7.10
CA GLU A 114 -8.95 14.34 7.32
C GLU A 114 -9.47 14.83 8.68
N LEU A 115 -10.71 14.44 9.03
CA LEU A 115 -11.35 14.79 10.29
C LEU A 115 -10.91 13.92 11.48
N GLY A 116 -10.05 12.91 11.26
CA GLY A 116 -9.49 12.06 12.31
C GLY A 116 -10.47 11.07 12.95
N LEU A 117 -11.51 10.63 12.23
CA LEU A 117 -12.58 9.76 12.72
C LEU A 117 -12.20 8.27 12.65
N GLN A 118 -11.28 7.82 13.53
CA GLN A 118 -10.66 6.49 13.46
C GLN A 118 -11.62 5.30 13.45
N GLU A 119 -12.71 5.37 14.22
CA GLU A 119 -13.74 4.33 14.25
C GLU A 119 -14.39 4.17 12.87
N LEU A 120 -14.82 5.29 12.26
CA LEU A 120 -15.42 5.31 10.94
C LEU A 120 -14.45 4.83 9.86
N ILE A 121 -13.21 5.32 9.89
CA ILE A 121 -12.13 4.90 8.98
C ILE A 121 -11.97 3.37 9.02
N THR A 122 -11.94 2.79 10.22
CA THR A 122 -11.76 1.34 10.40
C THR A 122 -12.95 0.54 9.84
N CYS A 123 -14.17 1.05 10.04
CA CYS A 123 -15.40 0.44 9.53
C CYS A 123 -15.44 0.47 8.00
N LEU A 124 -15.24 1.65 7.41
CA LEU A 124 -15.30 1.87 5.97
C LEU A 124 -14.25 1.07 5.19
N GLN A 125 -12.99 1.04 5.66
CA GLN A 125 -11.96 0.20 5.04
C GLN A 125 -12.35 -1.29 5.05
N THR A 126 -12.89 -1.77 6.18
CA THR A 126 -13.33 -3.17 6.29
C THR A 126 -14.48 -3.47 5.36
N TYR A 127 -15.45 -2.55 5.25
CA TYR A 127 -16.60 -2.68 4.38
C TYR A 127 -16.17 -2.75 2.90
N LEU A 128 -15.31 -1.82 2.46
CA LEU A 128 -14.82 -1.77 1.08
C LEU A 128 -14.09 -3.05 0.69
N ILE A 129 -13.17 -3.54 1.53
CA ILE A 129 -12.41 -4.77 1.28
C ILE A 129 -13.35 -5.99 1.20
N LYS A 130 -14.31 -6.11 2.12
CA LYS A 130 -15.18 -7.29 2.19
C LYS A 130 -16.26 -7.33 1.12
N ASN A 131 -16.85 -6.18 0.79
CA ASN A 131 -18.08 -6.12 0.00
C ASN A 131 -17.89 -5.50 -1.38
N LYS A 132 -16.79 -4.77 -1.61
CA LYS A 132 -16.58 -3.96 -2.83
C LYS A 132 -15.25 -4.26 -3.52
N ALA A 133 -14.66 -5.44 -3.27
CA ALA A 133 -13.36 -5.84 -3.84
C ALA A 133 -13.27 -5.65 -5.37
N GLY A 134 -14.31 -6.00 -6.14
CA GLY A 134 -14.30 -5.81 -7.60
C GLY A 134 -14.17 -4.34 -8.01
N TRP A 135 -14.85 -3.42 -7.33
CA TRP A 135 -14.68 -1.99 -7.55
C TRP A 135 -13.28 -1.52 -7.12
N MET A 136 -12.74 -2.11 -6.04
CA MET A 136 -11.40 -1.80 -5.55
C MET A 136 -10.31 -2.21 -6.55
N GLU A 137 -10.46 -3.36 -7.20
CA GLU A 137 -9.55 -3.83 -8.26
C GLU A 137 -9.63 -2.92 -9.50
N GLN A 138 -10.83 -2.48 -9.89
CA GLN A 138 -11.02 -1.57 -11.03
C GLN A 138 -10.42 -0.18 -10.78
N ASN A 139 -10.44 0.31 -9.54
CA ASN A 139 -9.95 1.63 -9.13
C ASN A 139 -8.64 1.53 -8.34
N PHE A 140 -7.83 0.50 -8.62
CA PHE A 140 -6.64 0.18 -7.85
C PHE A 140 -5.65 1.34 -7.76
N ASP A 141 -5.46 2.09 -8.85
CA ASP A 141 -4.61 3.28 -8.94
C ASP A 141 -4.99 4.32 -7.88
N LEU A 142 -6.27 4.70 -7.84
CA LEU A 142 -6.81 5.68 -6.89
C LEU A 142 -6.62 5.20 -5.44
N ILE A 143 -6.96 3.94 -5.18
CA ILE A 143 -6.90 3.37 -3.83
C ILE A 143 -5.45 3.25 -3.38
N TYR A 144 -4.55 2.80 -4.25
CA TYR A 144 -3.13 2.70 -3.96
C TYR A 144 -2.58 4.08 -3.60
N GLN A 145 -2.72 5.07 -4.48
CA GLN A 145 -2.21 6.43 -4.23
C GLN A 145 -2.75 7.00 -2.92
N THR A 146 -4.08 7.03 -2.76
CA THR A 146 -4.73 7.58 -1.55
C THR A 146 -4.29 6.82 -0.28
N SER A 147 -4.21 5.48 -0.35
CA SER A 147 -3.85 4.66 0.82
C SER A 147 -2.41 4.84 1.26
N PHE A 148 -1.47 5.05 0.34
CA PHE A 148 -0.05 5.21 0.66
C PHE A 148 0.36 6.66 0.92
N GLU A 149 -0.42 7.65 0.47
CA GLU A 149 -0.26 9.05 0.87
C GLU A 149 -0.69 9.30 2.32
N SER A 150 -1.70 8.56 2.80
CA SER A 150 -2.21 8.67 4.16
C SER A 150 -1.71 7.55 5.08
N GLY A 151 -1.13 7.90 6.22
CA GLY A 151 -0.75 6.93 7.26
C GLY A 151 -1.92 6.23 7.97
N THR A 152 -3.17 6.63 7.71
CA THR A 152 -4.36 6.12 8.40
C THR A 152 -4.99 4.88 7.74
N PHE A 153 -4.68 4.62 6.47
CA PHE A 153 -5.36 3.61 5.66
C PHE A 153 -4.65 2.24 5.67
N LEU A 154 -4.21 1.78 6.84
CA LEU A 154 -3.40 0.56 6.98
C LEU A 154 -4.06 -0.71 6.41
N LYS A 155 -5.40 -0.83 6.47
CA LYS A 155 -6.11 -2.00 5.92
C LYS A 155 -6.12 -1.96 4.40
N LEU A 156 -6.32 -0.78 3.79
CA LEU A 156 -6.24 -0.60 2.35
C LEU A 156 -4.82 -0.79 1.83
N GLN A 157 -3.82 -0.24 2.52
CA GLN A 157 -2.41 -0.48 2.20
C GLN A 157 -2.10 -1.98 2.17
N LYS A 158 -2.51 -2.71 3.22
CA LYS A 158 -2.34 -4.17 3.27
C LYS A 158 -3.06 -4.86 2.12
N TYR A 159 -4.30 -4.49 1.83
CA TYR A 159 -5.07 -5.04 0.70
C TYR A 159 -4.34 -4.82 -0.63
N CYS A 160 -3.84 -3.60 -0.88
CA CYS A 160 -3.09 -3.28 -2.09
C CYS A 160 -1.79 -4.09 -2.18
N THR A 161 -1.02 -4.19 -1.09
CA THR A 161 0.20 -5.01 -1.06
C THR A 161 -0.10 -6.49 -1.30
N ASP A 162 -1.16 -7.01 -0.69
CA ASP A 162 -1.62 -8.38 -0.92
C ASP A 162 -2.01 -8.61 -2.38
N LEU A 163 -2.70 -7.66 -3.02
CA LEU A 163 -3.09 -7.74 -4.43
C LEU A 163 -1.86 -7.72 -5.35
N ILE A 164 -0.92 -6.80 -5.11
CA ILE A 164 0.34 -6.71 -5.86
C ILE A 164 1.10 -8.03 -5.76
N PHE A 165 1.20 -8.62 -4.56
CA PHE A 165 2.00 -9.81 -4.34
C PHE A 165 1.33 -11.09 -4.85
N LYS A 166 0.04 -11.27 -4.59
CA LYS A 166 -0.67 -12.55 -4.83
C LYS A 166 -1.34 -12.63 -6.18
N GLU A 167 -1.89 -11.52 -6.68
CA GLU A 167 -2.68 -11.50 -7.91
C GLU A 167 -2.36 -10.27 -8.79
N PRO A 168 -1.07 -10.02 -9.13
CA PRO A 168 -0.66 -8.84 -9.89
C PRO A 168 -1.37 -8.69 -11.26
N ASN A 169 -1.79 -9.81 -11.87
CA ASN A 169 -2.52 -9.82 -13.14
C ASN A 169 -3.82 -9.01 -13.10
N LYS A 170 -4.46 -8.90 -11.92
CA LYS A 170 -5.71 -8.14 -11.77
C LYS A 170 -5.49 -6.64 -11.92
N ILE A 171 -4.30 -6.14 -11.57
CA ILE A 171 -3.98 -4.72 -11.60
C ILE A 171 -3.95 -4.20 -13.05
N PHE A 172 -3.44 -5.01 -13.98
CA PHE A 172 -3.43 -4.69 -15.42
C PHE A 172 -4.83 -4.55 -16.02
N LYS A 173 -5.87 -5.11 -15.37
CA LYS A 173 -7.26 -4.98 -15.82
C LYS A 173 -7.90 -3.65 -15.42
N SER A 174 -7.25 -2.86 -14.56
CA SER A 174 -7.76 -1.53 -14.19
C SER A 174 -7.75 -0.62 -15.42
N PRO A 175 -8.87 0.10 -15.72
CA PRO A 175 -8.91 1.06 -16.82
C PRO A 175 -7.86 2.16 -16.71
N LYS A 176 -7.49 2.52 -15.47
CA LYS A 176 -6.52 3.57 -15.16
C LYS A 176 -5.14 3.03 -14.80
N PHE A 177 -4.83 1.79 -15.18
CA PHE A 177 -3.52 1.17 -14.96
C PHE A 177 -2.36 2.08 -15.39
N SER A 178 -2.49 2.80 -16.50
CA SER A 178 -1.44 3.72 -16.97
C SER A 178 -1.13 4.88 -15.99
N SER A 179 -1.96 5.12 -14.98
CA SER A 179 -1.76 6.20 -13.99
C SER A 179 -0.91 5.76 -12.80
N ILE A 180 -0.50 4.49 -12.72
CA ILE A 180 0.32 4.01 -11.60
C ILE A 180 1.74 4.60 -11.64
N PRO A 181 2.37 4.84 -10.49
CA PRO A 181 3.78 5.24 -10.45
C PRO A 181 4.71 4.19 -11.06
N GLU A 182 5.78 4.62 -11.74
CA GLU A 182 6.78 3.74 -12.37
C GLU A 182 7.33 2.67 -11.39
N LYS A 183 7.60 3.06 -10.14
CA LYS A 183 8.06 2.11 -9.09
C LYS A 183 7.07 0.99 -8.82
N LEU A 184 5.77 1.29 -8.89
CA LEU A 184 4.72 0.29 -8.73
C LEU A 184 4.67 -0.63 -9.95
N LEU A 185 4.75 -0.07 -11.16
CA LEU A 185 4.85 -0.86 -12.39
C LEU A 185 6.03 -1.84 -12.34
N ILE A 186 7.22 -1.36 -11.98
CA ILE A 186 8.43 -2.18 -11.82
C ILE A 186 8.19 -3.32 -10.81
N SER A 187 7.55 -3.02 -9.68
CA SER A 187 7.25 -4.02 -8.65
C SER A 187 6.29 -5.10 -9.15
N ILE A 188 5.32 -4.72 -10.00
CA ILE A 188 4.36 -5.64 -10.59
C ILE A 188 5.05 -6.53 -11.65
N ILE A 189 5.82 -5.96 -12.57
CA ILE A 189 6.50 -6.73 -13.63
C ILE A 189 7.65 -7.58 -13.10
N GLN A 190 8.17 -7.30 -11.89
CA GLN A 190 9.16 -8.12 -11.19
C GLN A 190 8.52 -9.26 -10.37
N ASN A 191 7.20 -9.30 -10.24
CA ASN A 191 6.55 -10.31 -9.42
C ASN A 191 6.62 -11.70 -10.07
N GLU A 192 7.06 -12.73 -9.34
CA GLU A 192 7.11 -14.13 -9.78
C GLU A 192 5.71 -14.77 -9.88
N ASN A 193 4.73 -14.24 -9.17
CA ASN A 193 3.33 -14.68 -9.23
C ASN A 193 2.55 -14.06 -10.41
N LEU A 194 3.22 -13.28 -11.27
CA LEU A 194 2.62 -12.75 -12.49
C LEU A 194 2.36 -13.90 -13.48
N GLN A 195 1.09 -14.20 -13.71
CA GLN A 195 0.62 -15.28 -14.59
C GLN A 195 0.15 -14.65 -15.91
N MET A 196 1.12 -14.18 -16.69
CA MET A 196 0.93 -13.44 -17.94
C MET A 196 2.08 -13.80 -18.89
N SER A 197 1.80 -13.90 -20.20
CA SER A 197 2.88 -14.12 -21.17
C SER A 197 3.77 -12.89 -21.27
N GLU A 198 5.05 -13.09 -21.58
CA GLU A 198 5.99 -11.96 -21.62
C GLU A 198 5.60 -10.90 -22.65
N ILE A 199 4.98 -11.32 -23.77
CA ILE A 199 4.48 -10.37 -24.77
C ILE A 199 3.40 -9.46 -24.19
N GLN A 200 2.50 -10.00 -23.36
CA GLN A 200 1.47 -9.21 -22.72
C GLN A 200 2.08 -8.23 -21.70
N VAL A 201 3.11 -8.66 -20.96
CA VAL A 201 3.85 -7.74 -20.05
C VAL A 201 4.45 -6.58 -20.83
N TRP A 202 5.12 -6.88 -21.95
CA TRP A 202 5.67 -5.86 -22.84
C TRP A 202 4.61 -4.88 -23.35
N GLU A 203 3.48 -5.38 -23.86
CA GLU A 203 2.39 -4.53 -24.35
C GLU A 203 1.82 -3.60 -23.27
N HIS A 204 1.70 -4.07 -22.02
CA HIS A 204 1.23 -3.23 -20.92
C HIS A 204 2.27 -2.19 -20.50
N VAL A 205 3.56 -2.53 -20.49
CA VAL A 205 4.64 -1.58 -20.20
C VAL A 205 4.71 -0.51 -21.27
N LEU A 206 4.61 -0.91 -22.54
CA LEU A 206 4.55 0.02 -23.66
C LEU A 206 3.33 0.95 -23.58
N LYS A 207 2.14 0.39 -23.31
CA LYS A 207 0.91 1.17 -23.11
C LYS A 207 1.04 2.16 -21.94
N TRP A 208 1.70 1.76 -20.85
CA TRP A 208 1.98 2.65 -19.73
C TRP A 208 2.93 3.78 -20.14
N GLY A 209 4.00 3.47 -20.88
CA GLY A 209 4.98 4.45 -21.36
C GLY A 209 4.39 5.47 -22.32
N ILE A 210 3.61 5.03 -23.31
CA ILE A 210 2.92 5.92 -24.25
C ILE A 210 1.96 6.85 -23.50
N ALA A 211 1.23 6.33 -22.51
CA ALA A 211 0.31 7.16 -21.72
C ALA A 211 1.01 8.23 -20.86
N GLN A 212 2.31 8.08 -20.55
CA GLN A 212 3.07 9.16 -19.89
C GLN A 212 3.49 10.27 -20.86
N ASN A 213 3.40 10.04 -22.17
CA ASN A 213 3.84 10.94 -23.22
C ASN A 213 2.65 11.23 -24.16
N PRO A 214 1.69 12.06 -23.73
CA PRO A 214 0.41 12.25 -24.42
C PRO A 214 0.53 12.90 -25.81
N GLU A 215 1.67 13.56 -26.10
CA GLU A 215 1.94 14.19 -27.39
C GLU A 215 2.41 13.18 -28.46
N LEU A 216 2.71 11.94 -28.08
CA LEU A 216 3.15 10.91 -29.02
C LEU A 216 2.05 10.59 -30.06
N PRO A 217 2.43 10.40 -31.34
CA PRO A 217 1.50 9.89 -32.34
C PRO A 217 0.87 8.56 -31.91
N SER A 218 -0.35 8.27 -32.42
CA SER A 218 -1.00 6.99 -32.14
C SER A 218 -0.35 5.81 -32.89
N ASP A 219 0.26 6.07 -34.04
CA ASP A 219 0.93 5.07 -34.86
C ASP A 219 2.44 5.26 -34.77
N VAL A 220 3.15 4.20 -34.38
CA VAL A 220 4.62 4.16 -34.25
C VAL A 220 5.34 4.49 -35.55
N THR A 221 4.72 4.25 -36.71
CA THR A 221 5.31 4.60 -38.01
C THR A 221 5.45 6.11 -38.24
N ASN A 222 4.72 6.92 -37.46
CA ASN A 222 4.79 8.38 -37.51
C ASN A 222 5.75 8.98 -36.46
N TYR A 223 6.45 8.15 -35.67
CA TYR A 223 7.35 8.63 -34.63
C TYR A 223 8.60 9.27 -35.25
N LEU A 224 8.95 10.44 -34.74
CA LEU A 224 10.23 11.11 -34.98
C LEU A 224 11.29 10.60 -33.99
N ASP A 225 12.56 10.95 -34.23
CA ASP A 225 13.66 10.56 -33.35
C ASP A 225 13.45 11.07 -31.90
N ASP A 226 12.88 12.26 -31.73
CA ASP A 226 12.55 12.83 -30.42
C ASP A 226 11.43 12.06 -29.71
N ASP A 227 10.41 11.61 -30.45
CA ASP A 227 9.33 10.76 -29.92
C ASP A 227 9.87 9.45 -29.35
N PHE A 228 10.81 8.82 -30.08
CA PHE A 228 11.51 7.63 -29.58
C PHE A 228 12.37 7.93 -28.36
N ASN A 229 13.03 9.08 -28.30
CA ASN A 229 13.83 9.48 -27.15
C ASN A 229 12.98 9.69 -25.89
N ASP A 230 11.82 10.32 -26.02
CA ASP A 230 10.89 10.53 -24.90
C ASP A 230 10.36 9.21 -24.33
N LEU A 231 9.89 8.32 -25.22
CA LEU A 231 9.43 6.99 -24.82
C LEU A 231 10.56 6.15 -24.21
N LYS A 232 11.78 6.24 -24.76
CA LYS A 232 12.97 5.57 -24.23
C LYS A 232 13.30 6.04 -22.82
N ASN A 233 13.34 7.36 -22.60
CA ASN A 233 13.61 7.93 -21.29
C ASN A 233 12.56 7.50 -20.26
N THR A 234 11.30 7.37 -20.69
CA THR A 234 10.19 6.89 -19.85
C THR A 234 10.33 5.42 -19.48
N LEU A 235 10.72 4.56 -20.44
CA LEU A 235 10.72 3.11 -20.25
C LEU A 235 12.06 2.51 -19.80
N GLN A 236 13.12 3.33 -19.73
CA GLN A 236 14.49 2.87 -19.48
C GLN A 236 14.65 1.98 -18.24
N HIS A 237 13.90 2.23 -17.16
CA HIS A 237 13.97 1.42 -15.94
C HIS A 237 13.04 0.21 -15.96
N CYS A 238 12.04 0.17 -16.85
CA CYS A 238 11.16 -0.98 -17.02
C CYS A 238 11.78 -2.04 -17.94
N ILE A 239 12.44 -1.62 -19.02
CA ILE A 239 13.04 -2.49 -20.05
C ILE A 239 13.92 -3.62 -19.47
N PRO A 240 14.79 -3.39 -18.47
CA PRO A 240 15.63 -4.45 -17.89
C PRO A 240 14.87 -5.59 -17.22
N PHE A 241 13.58 -5.41 -16.92
CA PHE A 241 12.75 -6.42 -16.26
C PHE A 241 11.90 -7.22 -17.24
N ILE A 242 11.95 -6.90 -18.53
CA ILE A 242 11.26 -7.62 -19.60
C ILE A 242 12.14 -8.77 -20.08
N MET A 243 11.60 -9.99 -20.09
CA MET A 243 12.28 -11.20 -20.51
C MET A 243 12.16 -11.42 -22.03
N PHE A 244 12.63 -10.48 -22.84
CA PHE A 244 12.46 -10.51 -24.30
C PHE A 244 12.83 -11.85 -24.97
N TYR A 245 13.79 -12.62 -24.44
CA TYR A 245 14.17 -13.93 -24.95
C TYR A 245 13.08 -15.02 -24.83
N ASN A 246 12.03 -14.78 -24.04
CA ASN A 246 10.88 -15.67 -23.90
C ASN A 246 9.79 -15.42 -24.96
N LEU A 247 9.99 -14.42 -25.84
CA LEU A 247 9.10 -14.15 -26.95
C LEU A 247 9.33 -15.14 -28.09
N THR A 248 8.33 -15.32 -28.94
CA THR A 248 8.50 -15.96 -30.25
C THR A 248 9.08 -14.97 -31.25
N SER A 249 9.72 -15.46 -32.34
CA SER A 249 10.22 -14.60 -33.40
C SER A 249 9.13 -13.73 -34.03
N LYS A 250 7.89 -14.24 -34.10
CA LYS A 250 6.74 -13.48 -34.59
C LYS A 250 6.37 -12.35 -33.64
N GLU A 251 6.26 -12.61 -32.33
CA GLU A 251 5.98 -11.57 -31.34
C GLU A 251 7.07 -10.50 -31.30
N PHE A 252 8.34 -10.90 -31.39
CA PHE A 252 9.46 -9.96 -31.47
C PHE A 252 9.33 -9.06 -32.71
N MET A 253 9.11 -9.64 -33.89
CA MET A 253 8.99 -8.91 -35.15
C MET A 253 7.79 -7.97 -35.17
N ASP A 254 6.63 -8.42 -34.68
CA ASP A 254 5.38 -7.66 -34.78
C ASP A 254 5.26 -6.58 -33.69
N LYS A 255 5.88 -6.77 -32.52
CA LYS A 255 5.58 -5.97 -31.31
C LYS A 255 6.79 -5.34 -30.64
N VAL A 256 8.00 -5.83 -30.88
CA VAL A 256 9.23 -5.27 -30.30
C VAL A 256 10.02 -4.49 -31.34
N LEU A 257 10.20 -5.05 -32.54
CA LEU A 257 10.96 -4.45 -33.64
C LEU A 257 10.47 -3.04 -34.03
N PRO A 258 9.16 -2.73 -34.08
CA PRO A 258 8.71 -1.36 -34.39
C PRO A 258 9.22 -0.30 -33.40
N TYR A 259 9.65 -0.72 -32.21
CA TYR A 259 10.17 0.15 -31.15
C TYR A 259 11.68 -0.04 -30.94
N GLU A 260 12.43 -0.58 -31.91
CA GLU A 260 13.85 -0.89 -31.74
C GLU A 260 14.71 0.26 -31.19
N GLN A 261 14.37 1.51 -31.50
CA GLN A 261 15.10 2.70 -31.09
C GLN A 261 15.07 2.96 -29.57
N ILE A 262 14.03 2.47 -28.88
CA ILE A 262 13.90 2.65 -27.43
C ILE A 262 14.76 1.65 -26.65
N LEU A 263 15.20 0.56 -27.29
CA LEU A 263 16.03 -0.45 -26.65
C LEU A 263 17.50 0.00 -26.57
N PRO A 264 18.23 -0.36 -25.51
CA PRO A 264 19.68 -0.22 -25.49
C PRO A 264 20.33 -0.91 -26.69
N LYS A 265 21.27 -0.24 -27.36
CA LYS A 265 21.88 -0.72 -28.62
C LYS A 265 22.46 -2.13 -28.51
N GLU A 266 23.07 -2.46 -27.37
CA GLU A 266 23.63 -3.80 -27.11
C GLU A 266 22.52 -4.85 -26.98
N LEU A 267 21.47 -4.55 -26.21
CA LEU A 267 20.32 -5.43 -26.04
C LEU A 267 19.64 -5.70 -27.38
N TYR A 268 19.38 -4.66 -28.19
CA TYR A 268 18.75 -4.83 -29.49
C TYR A 268 19.55 -5.74 -30.43
N LYS A 269 20.87 -5.53 -30.53
CA LYS A 269 21.74 -6.37 -31.37
C LYS A 269 21.72 -7.84 -30.93
N ASP A 270 21.75 -8.09 -29.62
CA ASP A 270 21.70 -9.44 -29.06
C ASP A 270 20.35 -10.11 -29.30
N LEU A 271 19.24 -9.37 -29.16
CA LEU A 271 17.90 -9.87 -29.46
C LEU A 271 17.75 -10.18 -30.94
N LEU A 272 18.12 -9.25 -31.82
CA LEU A 272 18.05 -9.43 -33.28
C LEU A 272 18.84 -10.69 -33.71
N LYS A 273 20.06 -10.86 -33.21
CA LYS A 273 20.87 -12.06 -33.48
C LYS A 273 20.18 -13.34 -33.00
N THR A 274 19.63 -13.33 -31.80
CA THR A 274 18.93 -14.50 -31.24
C THR A 274 17.73 -14.88 -32.08
N PHE A 275 16.86 -13.93 -32.42
CA PHE A 275 15.63 -14.21 -33.16
C PHE A 275 15.87 -14.56 -34.64
N LEU A 276 16.89 -13.99 -35.28
CA LEU A 276 17.31 -14.40 -36.62
C LEU A 276 17.85 -15.84 -36.64
N ASN A 277 18.63 -16.23 -35.63
CA ASN A 277 19.10 -17.62 -35.53
C ASN A 277 17.93 -18.59 -35.34
N LEU A 278 16.93 -18.25 -34.53
CA LEU A 278 15.73 -19.09 -34.34
C LEU A 278 14.91 -19.31 -35.62
N LEU A 279 15.07 -18.43 -36.63
CA LEU A 279 14.44 -18.57 -37.95
C LEU A 279 15.26 -19.44 -38.91
N ASP A 280 16.55 -19.69 -38.62
CA ASP A 280 17.40 -20.56 -39.43
C ASP A 280 17.24 -22.03 -38.99
N PRO A 281 16.70 -22.91 -39.85
CA PRO A 281 16.54 -24.34 -39.53
C PRO A 281 17.88 -25.07 -39.31
N ASN A 282 19.03 -24.45 -39.65
CA ASN A 282 20.36 -24.99 -39.42
C ASN A 282 21.00 -24.52 -38.11
N SER A 283 20.35 -23.65 -37.33
CA SER A 283 20.88 -23.17 -36.06
C SER A 283 20.63 -24.17 -34.93
N LYS A 284 21.62 -24.37 -34.06
CA LYS A 284 21.44 -25.15 -32.83
C LYS A 284 20.83 -24.24 -31.75
N PRO A 285 19.87 -24.71 -30.92
CA PRO A 285 19.30 -23.88 -29.88
C PRO A 285 20.42 -23.43 -28.93
N ILE A 286 20.59 -22.12 -28.81
CA ILE A 286 21.47 -21.56 -27.77
C ILE A 286 20.67 -21.63 -26.48
N ASP A 287 21.07 -22.54 -25.59
CA ASP A 287 20.53 -22.65 -24.24
C ASP A 287 20.92 -21.41 -23.44
N GLN A 288 20.13 -20.34 -23.57
CA GLN A 288 20.27 -19.10 -22.81
C GLN A 288 18.91 -18.66 -22.28
N SER A 289 18.34 -19.48 -21.40
CA SER A 289 17.47 -18.92 -20.38
C SER A 289 18.35 -18.17 -19.37
N LYS A 290 18.54 -16.86 -19.57
CA LYS A 290 19.01 -16.03 -18.45
C LYS A 290 17.82 -15.92 -17.49
N PRO A 291 17.90 -16.46 -16.26
CA PRO A 291 16.86 -16.20 -15.28
C PRO A 291 16.80 -14.70 -15.02
N ARG A 292 15.61 -14.23 -14.64
CA ARG A 292 15.37 -12.88 -14.12
C ARG A 292 16.60 -12.39 -13.37
N ILE A 293 17.18 -11.25 -13.75
CA ILE A 293 18.21 -10.60 -12.93
C ILE A 293 17.52 -10.17 -11.64
N THR A 294 17.42 -11.10 -10.71
CA THR A 294 17.23 -10.78 -9.31
C THR A 294 18.58 -10.26 -8.86
N ASN A 295 18.68 -8.96 -8.60
CA ASN A 295 19.71 -8.43 -7.73
C ASN A 295 19.48 -8.99 -6.31
N LYS A 296 19.65 -10.30 -6.13
CA LYS A 296 19.76 -10.94 -4.83
C LYS A 296 21.10 -10.50 -4.28
N ARG A 297 21.01 -9.69 -3.21
CA ARG A 297 22.06 -9.00 -2.45
C ARG A 297 22.31 -7.54 -2.90
N ASN A 298 21.30 -6.69 -2.72
CA ASN A 298 21.40 -5.46 -1.89
C ASN A 298 20.17 -4.50 -1.95
N SER A 299 19.10 -4.79 -2.71
CA SER A 299 17.89 -3.91 -2.68
C SER A 299 16.85 -4.30 -1.61
N LEU A 300 16.82 -5.56 -1.15
CA LEU A 300 15.92 -6.05 -0.07
C LEU A 300 16.30 -5.56 1.34
N ARG A 301 17.33 -4.72 1.50
CA ARG A 301 17.65 -4.06 2.79
C ARG A 301 17.62 -2.53 2.73
N THR A 302 17.42 -1.94 1.56
CA THR A 302 17.47 -0.48 1.38
C THR A 302 16.12 0.16 1.07
N VAL A 303 15.12 -0.62 0.64
CA VAL A 303 13.73 -0.13 0.55
C VAL A 303 13.02 -0.19 1.91
N ASP A 304 13.37 -1.15 2.76
CA ASP A 304 12.80 -1.27 4.12
C ASP A 304 13.30 -0.22 5.13
N SER A 305 14.32 0.57 4.80
CA SER A 305 14.91 1.53 5.76
C SER A 305 14.80 3.00 5.36
N LYS A 306 14.32 3.33 4.15
CA LYS A 306 14.12 4.73 3.73
C LYS A 306 12.67 5.16 3.51
N ILE A 307 11.73 4.22 3.48
CA ILE A 307 10.28 4.53 3.48
C ILE A 307 9.70 4.40 4.90
N TYR A 308 10.32 3.61 5.79
CA TYR A 308 9.84 3.35 7.16
C TYR A 308 10.38 4.27 8.25
N GLY A 309 11.09 5.35 7.90
CA GLY A 309 11.86 6.17 8.86
C GLY A 309 11.08 7.20 9.69
N LYS A 310 9.76 7.39 9.53
CA LYS A 310 9.03 8.43 10.27
C LYS A 310 7.75 8.02 11.01
N GLN A 311 7.37 6.74 11.05
CA GLN A 311 6.16 6.31 11.78
C GLN A 311 6.37 5.22 12.84
N GLN A 312 7.58 4.67 13.01
CA GLN A 312 7.85 3.71 14.10
C GLN A 312 7.99 4.35 15.48
N VAL A 313 8.15 5.68 15.59
CA VAL A 313 8.25 6.36 16.89
C VAL A 313 6.88 6.43 17.61
N ALA A 314 5.76 6.36 16.88
CA ALA A 314 4.44 6.32 17.50
C ALA A 314 4.07 4.94 18.07
N PHE A 315 4.58 3.85 17.50
CA PHE A 315 4.22 2.48 17.90
C PHE A 315 4.88 2.00 19.20
N SER A 316 5.86 2.75 19.73
CA SER A 316 6.59 2.37 20.95
C SER A 316 6.17 3.18 22.18
N SER A 317 5.44 4.28 22.03
CA SER A 317 5.03 5.14 23.15
C SER A 317 3.76 4.69 23.88
N GLU A 318 2.89 3.90 23.26
CA GLU A 318 1.65 3.43 23.90
C GLU A 318 1.82 2.13 24.71
N ARG A 319 2.99 1.48 24.64
CA ARG A 319 3.23 0.19 25.31
C ARG A 319 3.92 0.31 26.68
N SER A 320 4.32 1.51 27.09
CA SER A 320 4.98 1.76 28.38
C SER A 320 4.09 2.43 29.44
N GLU A 321 2.85 2.82 29.13
CA GLU A 321 1.96 3.50 30.09
C GLU A 321 0.67 2.71 30.41
N THR A 322 0.73 1.38 30.50
CA THR A 322 -0.36 0.59 31.12
C THR A 322 0.18 -0.62 31.90
N LYS A 323 1.16 -0.38 32.77
CA LYS A 323 1.46 -1.28 33.89
C LYS A 323 1.71 -0.45 35.14
N ASN A 324 0.67 0.20 35.64
CA ASN A 324 0.52 0.37 37.07
C ASN A 324 -0.93 0.68 37.47
N SER A 325 -1.34 -0.04 38.52
CA SER A 325 -2.53 0.14 39.34
C SER A 325 -3.80 -0.65 38.97
N ARG A 326 -4.11 -1.54 39.92
CA ARG A 326 -5.42 -1.87 40.52
C ARG A 326 -5.93 -3.31 40.37
N LYS A 327 -5.83 -3.95 41.53
CA LYS A 327 -6.47 -5.17 42.03
C LYS A 327 -8.00 -5.20 41.84
N ALA A 328 -8.47 -6.45 41.79
CA ALA A 328 -9.73 -7.00 42.34
C ALA A 328 -11.05 -6.67 41.62
N ASN A 329 -11.64 -7.66 40.93
CA ASN A 329 -12.72 -8.48 41.50
C ASN A 329 -13.15 -9.63 40.56
N SER A 330 -13.76 -10.62 41.19
CA SER A 330 -14.17 -11.96 40.76
C SER A 330 -15.15 -12.06 39.59
N SER A 331 -15.05 -13.14 38.81
CA SER A 331 -16.11 -14.16 38.70
C SER A 331 -15.58 -15.44 38.05
N LYS A 332 -15.75 -16.57 38.75
CA LYS A 332 -15.51 -17.94 38.28
C LYS A 332 -16.65 -18.41 37.37
N GLY A 333 -16.32 -19.15 36.32
CA GLY A 333 -17.24 -19.97 35.51
C GLY A 333 -16.59 -20.31 34.18
N ASP A 334 -16.61 -21.58 33.77
CA ASP A 334 -16.20 -22.11 32.44
C ASP A 334 -14.73 -22.41 32.12
N SER A 335 -13.84 -22.54 33.11
CA SER A 335 -12.45 -23.00 32.85
C SER A 335 -12.17 -24.48 33.18
N SER A 336 -13.16 -25.27 33.63
CA SER A 336 -12.92 -26.66 34.06
C SER A 336 -12.97 -27.68 32.92
N GLU A 337 -13.95 -27.59 32.00
CA GLU A 337 -14.11 -28.55 30.90
C GLU A 337 -13.03 -28.42 29.81
N ALA A 338 -12.53 -27.20 29.57
CA ALA A 338 -11.43 -26.98 28.63
C ALA A 338 -10.10 -27.57 29.13
N LEU A 339 -9.88 -27.57 30.46
CA LEU A 339 -8.67 -28.14 31.07
C LEU A 339 -8.69 -29.67 31.11
N GLU A 340 -9.87 -30.29 31.26
CA GLU A 340 -10.00 -31.75 31.14
C GLU A 340 -9.84 -32.23 29.69
N SER A 341 -10.40 -31.48 28.73
CA SER A 341 -10.26 -31.81 27.30
C SER A 341 -8.81 -31.73 26.82
N LEU A 342 -8.03 -30.75 27.31
CA LEU A 342 -6.61 -30.62 26.99
C LEU A 342 -5.74 -31.74 27.59
N LYS A 343 -6.08 -32.23 28.79
CA LYS A 343 -5.36 -33.36 29.41
C LYS A 343 -5.56 -34.65 28.62
N LEU A 344 -6.77 -34.91 28.14
CA LEU A 344 -7.08 -36.10 27.35
C LEU A 344 -6.32 -36.12 26.00
N ILE A 345 -6.18 -34.96 25.35
CA ILE A 345 -5.42 -34.82 24.09
C ILE A 345 -3.92 -35.08 24.32
N ILE A 346 -3.36 -34.55 25.41
CA ILE A 346 -1.93 -34.73 25.73
C ILE A 346 -1.61 -36.20 26.04
N ASP A 347 -2.48 -36.91 26.76
CA ASP A 347 -2.27 -38.34 27.05
C ASP A 347 -2.45 -39.24 25.82
N THR A 348 -3.23 -38.79 24.83
CA THR A 348 -3.38 -39.50 23.55
C THR A 348 -2.13 -39.36 22.68
N LEU A 349 -1.50 -38.18 22.69
CA LEU A 349 -0.27 -37.92 21.91
C LEU A 349 0.97 -38.63 22.48
N LYS A 350 0.97 -39.00 23.77
CA LYS A 350 2.07 -39.77 24.39
C LYS A 350 2.05 -41.27 24.08
N LYS A 351 1.01 -41.79 23.41
CA LYS A 351 0.83 -43.22 23.11
C LYS A 351 1.18 -43.63 21.68
N VAL A 352 1.68 -42.71 20.85
CA VAL A 352 2.10 -43.04 19.48
C VAL A 352 3.55 -43.58 19.51
N PRO A 353 3.82 -44.83 19.04
CA PRO A 353 5.19 -45.35 18.99
C PRO A 353 5.97 -44.78 17.79
N ASP A 354 7.24 -44.44 18.01
CA ASP A 354 8.18 -44.02 16.98
C ASP A 354 8.48 -45.15 15.99
N VAL A 355 8.36 -44.87 14.69
CA VAL A 355 8.83 -45.74 13.60
C VAL A 355 10.27 -45.34 13.22
N PRO A 356 11.25 -46.26 13.17
CA PRO A 356 12.64 -45.90 12.90
C PRO A 356 12.94 -45.78 11.40
N LEU A 357 13.66 -44.72 11.02
CA LEU A 357 14.31 -44.59 9.71
C LEU A 357 15.72 -45.21 9.76
N LYS A 358 16.02 -46.10 8.81
CA LYS A 358 17.35 -46.72 8.59
C LYS A 358 18.35 -45.73 7.96
N PRO A 359 19.66 -45.84 8.25
CA PRO A 359 20.71 -45.02 7.65
C PRO A 359 21.56 -45.75 6.59
N SER A 360 22.11 -44.99 5.64
CA SER A 360 23.35 -45.26 4.87
C SER A 360 23.76 -43.94 4.17
N ASN A 361 25.01 -43.56 3.91
CA ASN A 361 26.37 -43.98 4.28
C ASN A 361 27.25 -42.76 3.98
N VAL A 362 28.15 -42.35 4.88
CA VAL A 362 29.38 -41.61 4.53
C VAL A 362 30.49 -42.01 5.52
N GLU A 363 31.41 -42.86 5.08
CA GLU A 363 32.77 -43.02 5.62
C GLU A 363 33.58 -41.76 5.26
N GLU A 364 34.17 -41.05 6.22
CA GLU A 364 35.45 -41.31 6.91
C GLU A 364 36.68 -40.77 6.16
N ALA A 365 37.28 -39.71 6.72
CA ALA A 365 38.74 -39.54 6.81
C ALA A 365 39.06 -38.32 7.70
N SER A 366 39.35 -38.62 8.96
CA SER A 366 40.06 -37.74 9.90
C SER A 366 41.57 -37.93 9.75
N LYS A 367 42.35 -36.88 10.02
CA LYS A 367 43.71 -36.89 10.61
C LYS A 367 44.22 -35.45 10.77
N THR A 368 44.15 -34.90 12.01
CA THR A 368 45.28 -34.66 12.93
C THR A 368 46.34 -33.66 12.42
N ASN A 369 46.46 -32.47 13.04
CA ASN A 369 47.33 -32.28 14.23
C ASN A 369 47.42 -30.80 14.67
N ASP A 370 47.41 -30.62 15.98
CA ASP A 370 47.78 -29.41 16.70
C ASP A 370 49.24 -29.00 16.48
N ASN A 371 49.52 -27.70 16.35
CA ASN A 371 50.22 -26.89 17.38
C ASN A 371 50.87 -25.59 16.84
N LEU A 372 50.97 -24.64 17.78
CA LEU A 372 51.97 -23.55 17.91
C LEU A 372 51.75 -22.20 17.21
N LYS A 373 51.24 -21.27 18.04
CA LYS A 373 51.75 -19.92 18.33
C LYS A 373 52.97 -19.45 17.49
N LYS A 374 52.81 -18.30 16.81
CA LYS A 374 53.58 -17.05 17.07
C LYS A 374 53.20 -15.95 16.06
N ARG A 375 52.81 -14.78 16.58
CA ARG A 375 52.77 -13.49 15.85
C ARG A 375 54.19 -13.10 15.40
N PRO A 376 54.29 -12.26 14.35
CA PRO A 376 54.79 -10.90 14.61
C PRO A 376 53.99 -9.79 13.91
N LYS A 377 53.99 -8.63 14.57
CA LYS A 377 53.56 -7.31 14.06
C LYS A 377 54.60 -6.73 13.09
N LYS A 378 54.17 -5.90 12.12
CA LYS A 378 54.80 -4.62 11.66
C LYS A 378 54.06 -4.11 10.38
N PRO A 379 54.21 -2.83 9.97
CA PRO A 379 53.96 -1.60 10.72
C PRO A 379 53.11 -0.57 9.93
N ARG A 380 52.67 0.48 10.65
CA ARG A 380 52.11 1.72 10.10
C ARG A 380 53.16 2.48 9.28
N LYS A 381 52.76 3.00 8.11
CA LYS A 381 53.41 4.17 7.48
C LYS A 381 52.50 5.39 7.62
N LYS A 382 52.94 6.37 8.41
CA LYS A 382 52.64 7.79 8.20
C LYS A 382 53.79 8.34 7.35
N ASN A 383 53.49 9.26 6.43
CA ASN A 383 54.36 10.37 6.11
C ASN A 383 53.49 11.55 5.64
N ASN A 384 53.73 12.68 6.30
CA ASN A 384 53.22 14.02 6.01
C ASN A 384 54.22 14.77 5.09
N TYR A 385 53.78 15.97 4.69
CA TYR A 385 54.49 17.12 4.11
C TYR A 385 54.49 17.16 2.57
N THR A 386 54.18 18.27 1.89
CA THR A 386 54.16 19.69 2.29
C THR A 386 53.37 20.55 1.28
N TYR A 387 52.90 21.70 1.75
CA TYR A 387 52.47 22.89 0.98
C TYR A 387 53.66 23.58 0.28
N ASP A 388 53.41 24.21 -0.87
CA ASP A 388 53.69 25.65 -1.16
C ASP A 388 53.65 25.96 -2.67
N LYS A 389 52.60 26.68 -3.12
CA LYS A 389 52.65 28.08 -3.55
C LYS A 389 51.29 28.57 -4.03
#